data_AF-R7RZX9-F1
#
_entry.id   AF-R7RZX9-F1
#
_cell.length_a   1.000
_cell.length_b   1.000
_cell.length_c   1.000
_cell.angle_alpha   90.00
_cell.angle_beta   90.00
_cell.angle_gamma   90.00
#
_symmetry.space_group_name_H-M   'P 1'
#
loop_
_entity.id
_entity.type
_entity.pdbx_description
1 polymer ?
#
loop_
_entity_poly.entity_id
_entity_poly.type
_entity_poly.pdbx_seq_one_letter_code
_entity_poly.pdbx_strand_id
1 'polypeptide(L)'
;MSIEGEDVPEYKEGWETITRGGTQVVVRTSAINETYQAFETLVIYVSTLGTHSKTKLGTNPFELSGHNQHTRPQSHPALRLYSNAIPTSPKSLSDVQPQFEELLTVCSIRLSLSRPEKLALLRSIPARELTSKVMGLKMHTFRPVLDGAFFPTDLFDRFKNGDFAKEFERRRLELLIGEVRDEETIYRQTNPPDSLETLHLQVSNYYPSHVSDKLIDAYLTRKVHLPYAHPDPDPNIDAWKKVYGDIISDGQVRAPYRLLIDQLRHANVPLSRVHRYLISYRPSFMDRVAPATLGVGHAFDKPIWNISIMHGPTEEEEKAMRAWIADLREFVNRGLSEETGGKGYGTKEWEEYKVLAEDGKIEVRKDAKWAYLLEVGEIMAV
;
A
#
# COMPACT_ATOMS: atom_id res chain seq x y z
N MET A 1 41.77 -4.92 36.90
CA MET A 1 40.47 -4.32 37.24
C MET A 1 40.04 -3.52 36.01
N SER A 2 39.42 -4.23 35.08
CA SER A 2 39.06 -3.80 33.73
C SER A 2 37.63 -3.27 33.76
N ILE A 3 37.45 -2.05 33.29
CA ILE A 3 36.14 -1.40 33.16
C ILE A 3 35.48 -1.99 31.90
N GLU A 4 34.26 -2.49 32.10
CA GLU A 4 33.43 -3.16 31.10
C GLU A 4 33.11 -2.23 29.92
N GLY A 5 33.10 -2.82 28.73
CA GLY A 5 32.88 -2.13 27.46
C GLY A 5 31.44 -1.67 27.31
N GLU A 6 31.28 -0.44 26.83
CA GLU A 6 30.01 0.07 26.34
C GLU A 6 29.55 -0.78 25.15
N ASP A 7 28.37 -1.39 25.26
CA ASP A 7 27.68 -2.08 24.17
C ASP A 7 27.40 -1.09 23.04
N VAL A 8 28.16 -1.20 21.95
CA VAL A 8 27.90 -0.49 20.70
C VAL A 8 26.68 -1.15 20.04
N PRO A 9 25.57 -0.43 19.77
CA PRO A 9 24.39 -1.03 19.16
C PRO A 9 24.68 -1.53 17.74
N GLU A 10 24.39 -2.81 17.49
CA GLU A 10 24.50 -3.44 16.17
C GLU A 10 23.48 -2.79 15.21
N TYR A 11 23.97 -2.20 14.11
CA TYR A 11 23.12 -1.62 13.08
C TYR A 11 22.28 -2.73 12.42
N LYS A 12 20.95 -2.68 12.61
CA LYS A 12 20.00 -3.60 11.96
C LYS A 12 19.42 -2.92 10.72
N GLU A 13 19.68 -3.51 9.57
CA GLU A 13 19.17 -3.06 8.27
C GLU A 13 17.64 -2.93 8.27
N GLY A 14 17.11 -1.78 7.87
CA GLY A 14 15.67 -1.47 7.85
C GLY A 14 15.06 -1.03 9.19
N TRP A 15 15.88 -0.73 10.19
CA TRP A 15 15.47 -0.22 11.49
C TRP A 15 16.31 1.00 11.88
N GLU A 16 15.66 2.15 12.07
CA GLU A 16 16.32 3.32 12.67
C GLU A 16 16.13 3.30 14.19
N THR A 17 17.22 3.36 14.93
CA THR A 17 17.18 3.45 16.39
C THR A 17 17.28 4.91 16.80
N ILE A 18 16.22 5.44 17.41
CA ILE A 18 16.19 6.79 17.95
C ILE A 18 16.30 6.68 19.47
N THR A 19 17.34 7.28 20.05
CA THR A 19 17.53 7.33 21.50
C THR A 19 17.00 8.64 22.06
N ARG A 20 16.01 8.58 22.97
CA ARG A 20 15.51 9.75 23.70
C ARG A 20 15.38 9.44 25.19
N GLY A 21 16.11 10.17 26.04
CA GLY A 21 16.03 10.06 27.50
C GLY A 21 16.42 8.68 28.05
N GLY A 22 17.40 8.00 27.44
CA GLY A 22 17.86 6.67 27.87
C GLY A 22 16.97 5.51 27.42
N THR A 23 15.87 5.77 26.73
CA THR A 23 15.03 4.74 26.09
C THR A 23 15.34 4.69 24.60
N GLN A 24 15.67 3.50 24.08
CA GLN A 24 15.85 3.25 22.65
C GLN A 24 14.51 2.88 22.02
N VAL A 25 14.09 3.63 21.00
CA VAL A 25 12.90 3.32 20.19
C VAL A 25 13.38 2.92 18.81
N VAL A 26 12.98 1.73 18.37
CA VAL A 26 13.36 1.19 17.06
C VAL A 26 12.21 1.39 16.07
N VAL A 27 12.44 2.12 14.98
CA VAL A 27 11.45 2.46 13.96
C VAL A 27 11.76 1.68 12.67
N ARG A 28 10.75 1.03 12.08
CA ARG A 28 10.88 0.14 10.90
C ARG A 28 10.67 0.93 9.59
N THR A 29 11.56 0.74 8.61
CA THR A 29 11.51 1.44 7.31
C THR A 29 10.41 0.93 6.36
N SER A 30 10.09 1.73 5.34
CA SER A 30 8.89 1.66 4.46
C SER A 30 8.82 0.48 3.49
N ALA A 31 9.93 0.03 2.91
CA ALA A 31 9.92 -0.99 1.84
C ALA A 31 9.31 -2.33 2.27
N ILE A 32 9.51 -2.73 3.53
CA ILE A 32 8.88 -3.93 4.09
C ILE A 32 7.36 -3.74 4.22
N ASN A 33 6.90 -2.53 4.53
CA ASN A 33 5.47 -2.26 4.69
C ASN A 33 4.70 -2.36 3.36
N GLU A 34 5.30 -1.97 2.23
CA GLU A 34 4.65 -2.03 0.91
C GLU A 34 4.35 -3.47 0.46
N THR A 35 5.30 -4.39 0.65
CA THR A 35 5.10 -5.82 0.34
C THR A 35 4.02 -6.44 1.23
N TYR A 36 4.00 -6.10 2.52
CA TYR A 36 2.94 -6.54 3.44
C TYR A 36 1.58 -5.98 3.04
N GLN A 37 1.48 -4.71 2.68
CA GLN A 37 0.23 -4.09 2.27
C GLN A 37 -0.35 -4.76 1.01
N ALA A 38 0.44 -4.97 -0.04
CA ALA A 38 -0.04 -5.64 -1.26
C ALA A 38 -0.56 -7.06 -0.98
N PHE A 39 0.12 -7.79 -0.10
CA PHE A 39 -0.33 -9.10 0.36
C PHE A 39 -1.62 -9.02 1.17
N GLU A 40 -1.72 -8.10 2.14
CA GLU A 40 -2.93 -7.87 2.95
C GLU A 40 -4.15 -7.55 2.08
N THR A 41 -4.00 -6.67 1.09
CA THR A 41 -5.06 -6.33 0.14
C THR A 41 -5.51 -7.56 -0.64
N LEU A 42 -4.58 -8.36 -1.16
CA LEU A 42 -4.93 -9.58 -1.87
C LEU A 42 -5.62 -10.61 -0.96
N VAL A 43 -5.20 -10.73 0.31
CA VAL A 43 -5.88 -11.56 1.31
C VAL A 43 -7.31 -11.07 1.57
N ILE A 44 -7.52 -9.76 1.68
CA ILE A 44 -8.85 -9.15 1.83
C ILE A 44 -9.74 -9.52 0.64
N TYR A 45 -9.22 -9.40 -0.59
CA TYR A 45 -9.98 -9.73 -1.79
C TYR A 45 -10.31 -11.22 -1.88
N VAL A 46 -9.33 -12.09 -1.67
CA VAL A 46 -9.52 -13.55 -1.68
C VAL A 46 -10.55 -13.97 -0.63
N SER A 47 -10.48 -13.40 0.56
CA SER A 47 -11.42 -13.70 1.65
C SER A 47 -12.80 -13.10 1.42
N THR A 48 -12.87 -11.94 0.75
CA THR A 48 -14.14 -11.34 0.33
C THR A 48 -14.78 -12.23 -0.72
N LEU A 49 -14.09 -12.50 -1.83
CA LEU A 49 -14.55 -13.34 -2.93
C LEU A 49 -14.85 -14.80 -2.51
N GLY A 50 -14.28 -15.27 -1.40
CA GLY A 50 -14.36 -16.65 -0.97
C GLY A 50 -13.48 -17.55 -1.82
N THR A 51 -12.84 -18.53 -1.17
CA THR A 51 -12.02 -19.52 -1.85
C THR A 51 -12.77 -20.84 -2.02
N HIS A 52 -12.58 -21.48 -3.19
CA HIS A 52 -12.72 -22.93 -3.31
C HIS A 52 -11.51 -23.68 -2.73
N SER A 53 -10.50 -22.98 -2.21
CA SER A 53 -9.28 -23.54 -1.65
C SER A 53 -9.53 -24.12 -0.25
N LYS A 54 -9.12 -25.37 -0.06
CA LYS A 54 -9.16 -26.10 1.23
C LYS A 54 -8.20 -25.54 2.27
N THR A 55 -7.40 -24.53 1.93
CA THR A 55 -6.53 -23.80 2.84
C THR A 55 -7.39 -22.84 3.64
N LYS A 56 -7.89 -23.32 4.79
CA LYS A 56 -8.34 -22.45 5.88
C LYS A 56 -7.15 -21.55 6.24
N LEU A 57 -7.16 -20.29 5.79
CA LEU A 57 -6.53 -19.26 6.62
C LEU A 57 -7.30 -19.31 7.94
N GLY A 58 -6.64 -19.77 9.01
CA GLY A 58 -7.19 -19.79 10.37
C GLY A 58 -7.39 -18.39 10.97
N THR A 59 -7.47 -17.37 10.12
CA THR A 59 -7.69 -15.97 10.46
C THR A 59 -8.64 -15.43 9.43
N ASN A 60 -9.90 -15.28 9.84
CA ASN A 60 -10.84 -14.43 9.14
C ASN A 60 -10.18 -13.03 9.07
N PRO A 61 -10.00 -12.36 7.92
CA PRO A 61 -9.43 -11.01 7.92
C PRO A 61 -10.29 -10.00 8.71
N PHE A 62 -11.53 -10.38 9.03
CA PHE A 62 -12.40 -9.67 9.98
C PHE A 62 -11.94 -9.77 11.47
N GLU A 63 -10.97 -10.62 11.82
CA GLU A 63 -10.49 -10.85 13.19
C GLU A 63 -9.19 -10.13 13.57
N LEU A 64 -8.69 -9.19 12.75
CA LEU A 64 -7.57 -8.32 13.16
C LEU A 64 -7.96 -7.23 14.19
N SER A 65 -9.10 -7.38 14.87
CA SER A 65 -9.53 -6.53 15.97
C SER A 65 -9.71 -7.31 17.28
N GLY A 66 -8.60 -7.74 17.88
CA GLY A 66 -8.49 -8.03 19.33
C GLY A 66 -9.39 -9.13 19.91
N HIS A 67 -8.76 -10.22 20.35
CA HIS A 67 -9.34 -11.21 21.25
C HIS A 67 -9.89 -10.57 22.53
N ASN A 68 -11.21 -10.47 22.65
CA ASN A 68 -11.92 -10.61 23.92
C ASN A 68 -13.39 -10.95 23.67
N GLN A 69 -13.74 -12.22 23.93
CA GLN A 69 -14.96 -12.87 23.46
C GLN A 69 -16.21 -12.65 24.31
N HIS A 70 -16.27 -11.71 25.26
CA HIS A 70 -17.38 -11.69 26.22
C HIS A 70 -18.26 -10.45 26.34
N THR A 71 -18.01 -9.35 25.62
CA THR A 71 -18.90 -8.16 25.72
C THR A 71 -18.83 -7.21 24.51
N ARG A 72 -18.96 -7.67 23.26
CA ARG A 72 -18.99 -6.75 22.11
C ARG A 72 -20.38 -6.66 21.46
N PRO A 73 -20.88 -5.45 21.14
CA PRO A 73 -21.97 -5.31 20.18
C PRO A 73 -21.52 -5.97 18.86
N GLN A 74 -22.47 -6.53 18.12
CA GLN A 74 -22.20 -7.17 16.83
C GLN A 74 -21.31 -6.26 15.98
N SER A 75 -20.08 -6.67 15.70
CA SER A 75 -19.17 -5.91 14.86
C SER A 75 -19.75 -5.88 13.44
N HIS A 76 -20.09 -4.69 12.95
CA HIS A 76 -20.46 -4.51 11.55
C HIS A 76 -19.28 -4.91 10.65
N PRO A 77 -19.52 -5.53 9.49
CA PRO A 77 -18.45 -6.02 8.65
C PRO A 77 -17.84 -4.87 7.83
N ALA A 78 -16.54 -4.64 7.98
CA ALA A 78 -15.88 -3.44 7.47
C ALA A 78 -14.48 -3.74 6.92
N LEU A 79 -14.11 -3.01 5.86
CA LEU A 79 -12.82 -3.04 5.21
C LEU A 79 -12.12 -1.69 5.37
N ARG A 80 -10.81 -1.73 5.64
CA ARG A 80 -9.95 -0.55 5.71
C ARG A 80 -8.76 -0.78 4.82
N LEU A 81 -8.55 0.12 3.87
CA LEU A 81 -7.46 0.04 2.91
C LEU A 81 -6.71 1.38 2.93
N TYR A 82 -5.48 1.36 3.44
CA TYR A 82 -4.63 2.55 3.52
C TYR A 82 -3.66 2.57 2.35
N SER A 83 -3.79 3.54 1.46
CA SER A 83 -2.92 3.73 0.29
C SER A 83 -2.71 2.45 -0.52
N ASN A 84 -3.76 1.65 -0.73
CA ASN A 84 -3.63 0.39 -1.43
C ASN A 84 -4.95 -0.17 -1.98
N ALA A 85 -4.88 -0.81 -3.14
CA ALA A 85 -5.91 -1.69 -3.73
C ALA A 85 -5.23 -2.62 -4.75
N ILE A 86 -5.91 -3.65 -5.26
CA ILE A 86 -5.28 -4.57 -6.23
C ILE A 86 -5.05 -3.83 -7.55
N PRO A 87 -3.80 -3.67 -7.99
CA PRO A 87 -3.51 -2.80 -9.11
C PRO A 87 -3.71 -3.42 -10.49
N THR A 88 -3.32 -4.69 -10.61
CA THR A 88 -3.41 -5.47 -11.82
C THR A 88 -3.37 -6.94 -11.43
N SER A 89 -3.56 -7.83 -12.41
CA SER A 89 -3.37 -9.26 -12.22
C SER A 89 -1.94 -9.54 -11.72
N PRO A 90 -1.75 -10.18 -10.56
CA PRO A 90 -0.43 -10.54 -10.08
C PRO A 90 0.32 -11.41 -11.10
N LYS A 91 1.66 -11.36 -11.04
CA LYS A 91 2.53 -12.16 -11.90
C LYS A 91 2.23 -13.65 -11.76
N SER A 92 2.29 -14.39 -12.86
CA SER A 92 2.21 -15.85 -12.85
C SER A 92 3.50 -16.48 -12.32
N LEU A 93 3.47 -17.78 -11.99
CA LEU A 93 4.68 -18.53 -11.61
C LEU A 93 5.75 -18.50 -12.72
N SER A 94 5.34 -18.48 -14.00
CA SER A 94 6.28 -18.35 -15.12
C SER A 94 6.93 -16.97 -15.18
N ASP A 95 6.18 -15.90 -14.88
CA ASP A 95 6.69 -14.52 -14.94
C ASP A 95 7.77 -14.26 -13.88
N VAL A 96 7.70 -14.96 -12.73
CA VAL A 96 8.68 -14.83 -11.63
C VAL A 96 9.80 -15.86 -11.69
N GLN A 97 9.77 -16.78 -12.66
CA GLN A 97 10.83 -17.78 -12.82
C GLN A 97 12.23 -17.15 -12.98
N PRO A 98 12.42 -16.06 -13.75
CA PRO A 98 13.71 -15.38 -13.83
C PRO A 98 14.19 -14.81 -12.48
N GLN A 99 13.29 -14.26 -11.66
CA GLN A 99 13.61 -13.76 -10.31
C GLN A 99 14.08 -14.90 -9.39
N PHE A 100 13.46 -16.08 -9.48
CA PHE A 100 13.90 -17.26 -8.73
C PHE A 100 15.28 -17.75 -9.18
N GLU A 101 15.56 -17.77 -10.49
CA GLU A 101 16.87 -18.16 -11.03
C GLU A 101 17.97 -17.16 -10.66
N GLU A 102 17.64 -15.87 -10.59
CA GLU A 102 18.54 -14.84 -10.08
C GLU A 102 18.92 -15.11 -8.62
N LEU A 103 17.94 -15.40 -7.76
CA LEU A 103 18.19 -15.76 -6.35
C LEU A 103 19.13 -16.97 -6.22
N LEU A 104 18.90 -18.02 -7.00
CA LEU A 104 19.76 -19.20 -7.01
C LEU A 104 21.19 -18.84 -7.43
N THR A 105 21.33 -18.01 -8.46
CA THR A 105 22.64 -17.56 -8.97
C THR A 105 23.41 -16.77 -7.91
N VAL A 106 22.76 -15.82 -7.24
CA VAL A 106 23.37 -15.03 -6.17
C VAL A 106 23.74 -15.88 -4.95
N CYS A 107 22.99 -16.96 -4.70
CA CYS A 107 23.32 -17.96 -3.68
C CYS A 107 24.34 -19.01 -4.16
N SER A 108 24.93 -18.86 -5.35
CA SER A 108 25.87 -19.83 -5.95
C SER A 108 25.29 -21.24 -6.11
N ILE A 109 23.97 -21.36 -6.30
CA ILE A 109 23.26 -22.62 -6.53
C ILE A 109 23.11 -22.85 -8.04
N ARG A 110 23.55 -24.01 -8.53
CA ARG A 110 23.49 -24.34 -9.96
C ARG A 110 22.05 -24.51 -10.45
N LEU A 111 21.71 -23.83 -11.55
CA LEU A 111 20.38 -23.89 -12.17
C LEU A 111 20.04 -25.27 -12.76
N SER A 112 21.04 -26.09 -13.07
CA SER A 112 20.85 -27.46 -13.60
C SER A 112 20.43 -28.49 -12.56
N LEU A 113 20.47 -28.15 -11.26
CA LEU A 113 20.05 -29.05 -10.18
C LEU A 113 18.54 -29.35 -10.25
N SER A 114 18.15 -30.50 -9.69
CA SER A 114 16.74 -30.83 -9.55
C SER A 114 16.04 -29.87 -8.58
N ARG A 115 14.70 -29.76 -8.69
CA ARG A 115 13.91 -28.89 -7.80
C ARG A 115 14.10 -29.21 -6.30
N PRO A 116 14.10 -30.47 -5.86
CA PRO A 116 14.33 -30.80 -4.44
C PRO A 116 15.72 -30.38 -3.95
N GLU A 117 16.76 -30.57 -4.78
CA GLU A 117 18.14 -30.18 -4.43
C GLU A 117 18.28 -28.67 -4.29
N LYS A 118 17.70 -27.89 -5.22
CA LYS A 118 17.66 -26.42 -5.13
C LYS A 118 17.05 -25.96 -3.81
N LEU A 119 15.91 -26.53 -3.42
CA LEU A 119 15.23 -26.18 -2.17
C LEU A 119 16.02 -26.63 -0.93
N ALA A 120 16.66 -27.80 -0.96
CA ALA A 120 17.49 -28.27 0.14
C ALA A 120 18.67 -27.33 0.38
N LEU A 121 19.34 -26.89 -0.69
CA LEU A 121 20.43 -25.92 -0.61
C LEU A 121 19.96 -24.57 -0.10
N LEU A 122 18.85 -24.03 -0.62
CA LEU A 122 18.28 -22.77 -0.11
C LEU A 122 17.96 -22.84 1.39
N ARG A 123 17.42 -23.96 1.87
CA ARG A 123 17.13 -24.17 3.30
C ARG A 123 18.36 -24.32 4.18
N SER A 124 19.50 -24.67 3.58
CA SER A 124 20.77 -24.78 4.31
C SER A 124 21.47 -23.43 4.53
N ILE A 125 21.06 -22.38 3.79
CA ILE A 125 21.61 -21.04 3.94
C ILE A 125 21.04 -20.39 5.21
N PRO A 126 21.88 -19.85 6.10
CA PRO A 126 21.42 -19.09 7.25
C PRO A 126 20.49 -17.94 6.85
N ALA A 127 19.41 -17.73 7.61
CA ALA A 127 18.39 -16.72 7.26
C ALA A 127 18.98 -15.32 7.04
N ARG A 128 19.92 -14.87 7.89
CA ARG A 128 20.59 -13.56 7.76
C ARG A 128 21.37 -13.45 6.45
N GLU A 129 22.05 -14.52 6.05
CA GLU A 129 22.80 -14.56 4.81
C GLU A 129 21.83 -14.49 3.62
N LEU A 130 20.79 -15.31 3.61
CA LEU A 130 19.78 -15.30 2.54
C LEU A 130 19.13 -13.92 2.39
N THR A 131 18.75 -13.26 3.48
CA THR A 131 18.15 -11.92 3.44
C THR A 131 19.13 -10.86 2.92
N SER A 132 20.42 -10.95 3.25
CA SER A 132 21.43 -10.01 2.76
C SER A 132 21.63 -10.06 1.23
N LYS A 133 21.27 -11.19 0.60
CA LYS A 133 21.36 -11.35 -0.86
C LYS A 133 20.24 -10.61 -1.61
N VAL A 134 19.11 -10.35 -0.97
CA VAL A 134 17.90 -9.79 -1.60
C VAL A 134 18.17 -8.43 -2.23
N MET A 135 18.89 -7.55 -1.54
CA MET A 135 19.20 -6.20 -2.05
C MET A 135 20.19 -6.20 -3.21
N GLY A 136 20.89 -7.31 -3.44
CA GLY A 136 21.77 -7.49 -4.59
C GLY A 136 21.07 -7.98 -5.87
N LEU A 137 19.77 -8.29 -5.80
CA LEU A 137 18.99 -8.73 -6.95
C LEU A 137 18.63 -7.53 -7.83
N LYS A 138 18.67 -7.72 -9.16
CA LYS A 138 18.06 -6.77 -10.10
C LYS A 138 16.55 -6.79 -9.92
N MET A 139 15.96 -7.99 -9.81
CA MET A 139 14.56 -8.20 -9.49
C MET A 139 14.36 -8.31 -7.97
N HIS A 140 14.62 -7.23 -7.24
CA HIS A 140 14.60 -7.20 -5.77
C HIS A 140 13.21 -6.99 -5.14
N THR A 141 12.19 -6.68 -5.95
CA THR A 141 10.83 -6.46 -5.45
C THR A 141 10.05 -7.78 -5.42
N PHE A 142 9.66 -8.21 -4.22
CA PHE A 142 8.83 -9.40 -4.03
C PHE A 142 7.35 -9.00 -3.95
N ARG A 143 6.51 -9.67 -4.74
CA ARG A 143 5.07 -9.49 -4.78
C ARG A 143 4.36 -10.84 -4.76
N PRO A 144 3.09 -10.88 -4.33
CA PRO A 144 2.26 -12.07 -4.49
C PRO A 144 2.18 -12.54 -5.95
N VAL A 145 1.97 -13.84 -6.14
CA VAL A 145 1.88 -14.49 -7.45
C VAL A 145 0.60 -15.30 -7.56
N LEU A 146 0.09 -15.46 -8.78
CA LEU A 146 -1.02 -16.37 -9.07
C LEU A 146 -0.49 -17.80 -9.08
N ASP A 147 -0.70 -18.52 -7.97
CA ASP A 147 -0.21 -19.88 -7.76
C ASP A 147 -1.29 -20.96 -7.93
N GLY A 148 -2.57 -20.55 -8.05
CA GLY A 148 -3.71 -21.46 -8.13
C GLY A 148 -4.02 -22.22 -6.84
N ALA A 149 -3.33 -21.88 -5.75
CA ALA A 149 -3.47 -22.53 -4.44
C ALA A 149 -3.85 -21.51 -3.35
N PHE A 150 -2.99 -20.52 -3.11
CA PHE A 150 -3.25 -19.41 -2.21
C PHE A 150 -3.98 -18.27 -2.92
N PHE A 151 -3.50 -17.89 -4.11
CA PHE A 151 -4.13 -16.90 -4.98
C PHE A 151 -4.72 -17.58 -6.22
N PRO A 152 -6.06 -17.62 -6.36
CA PRO A 152 -6.71 -18.20 -7.52
C PRO A 152 -6.24 -17.55 -8.82
N THR A 153 -6.04 -18.34 -9.87
CA THR A 153 -5.58 -17.82 -11.17
C THR A 153 -6.61 -16.92 -11.86
N ASP A 154 -7.88 -17.03 -11.48
CA ASP A 154 -9.00 -16.21 -11.97
C ASP A 154 -9.33 -15.02 -11.05
N LEU A 155 -8.51 -14.76 -10.01
CA LEU A 155 -8.79 -13.74 -8.99
C LEU A 155 -9.10 -12.37 -9.60
N PHE A 156 -8.28 -11.93 -10.55
CA PHE A 156 -8.44 -10.62 -11.17
C PHE A 156 -9.58 -10.60 -12.19
N ASP A 157 -9.87 -11.71 -12.86
CA ASP A 157 -11.05 -11.81 -13.74
C ASP A 157 -12.35 -11.72 -12.95
N ARG A 158 -12.42 -12.36 -11.77
CA ARG A 158 -13.56 -12.24 -10.85
C ARG A 158 -13.73 -10.80 -10.36
N PHE A 159 -12.63 -10.10 -10.07
CA PHE A 159 -12.67 -8.67 -9.75
C PHE A 159 -13.27 -7.86 -10.91
N LYS A 160 -12.72 -7.98 -12.13
CA LYS A 160 -13.22 -7.29 -13.33
C LYS A 160 -14.69 -7.59 -13.65
N ASN A 161 -15.13 -8.83 -13.41
CA ASN A 161 -16.51 -9.27 -13.63
C ASN A 161 -17.50 -8.79 -12.55
N GLY A 162 -17.02 -7.99 -11.58
CA GLY A 162 -17.81 -7.40 -10.51
C GLY A 162 -18.17 -8.38 -9.39
N ASP A 163 -17.54 -9.56 -9.32
CA ASP A 163 -17.86 -10.54 -8.27
C ASP A 163 -17.46 -10.02 -6.89
N PHE A 164 -16.39 -9.23 -6.80
CA PHE A 164 -16.01 -8.57 -5.56
C PHE A 164 -17.10 -7.62 -5.10
N ALA A 165 -17.64 -6.80 -6.02
CA ALA A 165 -18.68 -5.84 -5.71
C ALA A 165 -20.00 -6.51 -5.34
N LYS A 166 -20.38 -7.60 -6.03
CA LYS A 166 -21.54 -8.43 -5.65
C LYS A 166 -21.40 -8.97 -4.23
N GLU A 167 -20.21 -9.44 -3.87
CA GLU A 167 -19.97 -10.03 -2.56
C GLU A 167 -19.85 -8.98 -1.46
N PHE A 168 -19.28 -7.81 -1.78
CA PHE A 168 -19.28 -6.62 -0.94
C PHE A 168 -20.71 -6.20 -0.58
N GLU A 169 -21.59 -6.16 -1.59
CA GLU A 169 -23.00 -5.87 -1.42
C GLU A 169 -23.73 -6.94 -0.62
N ARG A 170 -23.57 -8.21 -1.00
CA ARG A 170 -24.21 -9.36 -0.34
C ARG A 170 -23.88 -9.43 1.15
N ARG A 171 -22.65 -9.07 1.53
CA ARG A 171 -22.18 -9.03 2.93
C ARG A 171 -22.46 -7.71 3.63
N ARG A 172 -23.01 -6.71 2.93
CA ARG A 172 -23.25 -5.36 3.43
C ARG A 172 -22.00 -4.75 4.06
N LEU A 173 -20.86 -4.89 3.37
CA LEU A 173 -19.58 -4.35 3.83
C LEU A 173 -19.60 -2.82 3.77
N GLU A 174 -18.88 -2.18 4.70
CA GLU A 174 -18.45 -0.79 4.55
C GLU A 174 -16.95 -0.71 4.25
N LEU A 175 -16.53 0.31 3.47
CA LEU A 175 -15.16 0.53 3.06
C LEU A 175 -14.69 1.92 3.52
N LEU A 176 -13.58 1.96 4.24
CA LEU A 176 -12.79 3.18 4.45
C LEU A 176 -11.49 3.06 3.67
N ILE A 177 -11.24 3.98 2.74
CA ILE A 177 -10.12 3.90 1.80
C ILE A 177 -9.60 5.26 1.41
N GLY A 178 -8.31 5.38 1.19
CA GLY A 178 -7.73 6.65 0.78
C GLY A 178 -6.24 6.60 0.56
N GLU A 179 -5.67 7.78 0.36
CA GLU A 179 -4.28 7.98 -0.01
C GLU A 179 -3.70 9.22 0.70
N VAL A 180 -2.40 9.43 0.57
CA VAL A 180 -1.73 10.68 0.94
C VAL A 180 -1.48 11.56 -0.28
N ARG A 181 -1.24 12.86 -0.06
CA ARG A 181 -1.05 13.82 -1.16
C ARG A 181 0.12 13.43 -2.08
N ASP A 182 1.27 13.11 -1.51
CA ASP A 182 2.53 12.99 -2.22
C ASP A 182 3.05 11.54 -2.23
N GLU A 183 2.18 10.54 -2.45
CA GLU A 183 2.52 9.10 -2.51
C GLU A 183 3.81 8.79 -3.29
N GLU A 184 4.03 9.49 -4.41
CA GLU A 184 5.18 9.32 -5.30
C GLU A 184 6.54 9.53 -4.63
N THR A 185 6.60 10.28 -3.52
CA THR A 185 7.87 10.76 -2.99
C THR A 185 8.73 9.66 -2.41
N ILE A 186 8.13 8.59 -1.88
CA ILE A 186 8.83 7.43 -1.34
C ILE A 186 9.23 6.47 -2.47
N TYR A 187 8.31 6.21 -3.40
CA TYR A 187 8.56 5.31 -4.53
C TYR A 187 9.77 5.73 -5.36
N ARG A 188 9.93 7.03 -5.63
CA ARG A 188 11.06 7.54 -6.40
C ARG A 188 12.42 7.47 -5.69
N GLN A 189 12.48 7.17 -4.40
CA GLN A 189 13.74 6.97 -3.68
C GLN A 189 14.27 5.54 -3.82
N THR A 190 13.41 4.58 -4.14
CA THR A 190 13.80 3.17 -4.23
C THR A 190 14.22 2.84 -5.65
N ASN A 191 15.54 2.72 -5.84
CA ASN A 191 16.20 2.38 -7.11
C ASN A 191 15.71 3.25 -8.29
N PRO A 192 15.85 4.58 -8.19
CA PRO A 192 15.37 5.47 -9.24
C PRO A 192 16.03 5.17 -10.59
N PRO A 193 15.26 5.21 -11.69
CA PRO A 193 15.83 5.15 -13.02
C PRO A 193 16.54 6.45 -13.41
N ASP A 194 17.40 6.33 -14.41
CA ASP A 194 18.22 7.40 -15.01
C ASP A 194 18.12 7.41 -16.55
N SER A 195 17.38 6.47 -17.13
CA SER A 195 17.21 6.29 -18.57
C SER A 195 15.91 5.55 -18.84
N LEU A 196 15.50 5.52 -20.12
CA LEU A 196 14.33 4.75 -20.54
C LEU A 196 14.50 3.25 -20.24
N GLU A 197 15.70 2.71 -20.48
CA GLU A 197 16.00 1.29 -20.22
C GLU A 197 15.86 0.96 -18.73
N THR A 198 16.45 1.77 -17.84
CA THR A 198 16.33 1.56 -16.40
C THR A 198 14.91 1.81 -15.92
N LEU A 199 14.15 2.75 -16.52
CA LEU A 199 12.73 2.93 -16.23
C LEU A 199 11.91 1.68 -16.54
N HIS A 200 12.08 1.08 -17.73
CA HIS A 200 11.40 -0.18 -18.09
C HIS A 200 11.73 -1.30 -17.09
N LEU A 201 13.00 -1.43 -16.67
CA LEU A 201 13.41 -2.41 -15.67
C LEU A 201 12.69 -2.17 -14.33
N GLN A 202 12.72 -0.94 -13.81
CA GLN A 202 12.16 -0.64 -12.49
C GLN A 202 10.63 -0.73 -12.48
N VAL A 203 9.93 -0.30 -13.52
CA VAL A 203 8.47 -0.48 -13.64
C VAL A 203 8.12 -1.97 -13.73
N SER A 204 8.92 -2.76 -14.45
CA SER A 204 8.71 -4.21 -14.57
C SER A 204 9.01 -5.00 -13.29
N ASN A 205 9.62 -4.39 -12.27
CA ASN A 205 9.67 -4.99 -10.93
C ASN A 205 8.27 -5.08 -10.32
N TYR A 206 7.37 -4.14 -10.63
CA TYR A 206 6.02 -4.07 -10.07
C TYR A 206 4.98 -4.78 -10.94
N TYR A 207 5.08 -4.67 -12.26
CA TYR A 207 4.02 -5.12 -13.18
C TYR A 207 4.53 -6.15 -14.21
N PRO A 208 3.64 -6.96 -14.81
CA PRO A 208 3.96 -7.72 -16.01
C PRO A 208 4.40 -6.81 -17.16
N SER A 209 5.31 -7.30 -18.03
CA SER A 209 5.93 -6.49 -19.10
C SER A 209 4.92 -5.74 -19.96
N HIS A 210 3.83 -6.40 -20.37
CA HIS A 210 2.81 -5.80 -21.23
C HIS A 210 2.03 -4.66 -20.55
N VAL A 211 1.93 -4.66 -19.22
CA VAL A 211 1.35 -3.55 -18.44
C VAL A 211 2.38 -2.43 -18.28
N SER A 212 3.63 -2.78 -17.98
CA SER A 212 4.75 -1.83 -17.86
C SER A 212 4.88 -0.96 -19.11
N ASP A 213 4.87 -1.58 -20.30
CA ASP A 213 5.03 -0.87 -21.57
C ASP A 213 3.88 0.12 -21.82
N LYS A 214 2.64 -0.26 -21.50
CA LYS A 214 1.47 0.61 -21.65
C LYS A 214 1.49 1.77 -20.66
N LEU A 215 1.92 1.54 -19.42
CA LEU A 215 2.07 2.59 -18.41
C LEU A 215 3.16 3.58 -18.83
N ILE A 216 4.30 3.10 -19.30
CA ILE A 216 5.39 3.98 -19.75
C ILE A 216 4.93 4.84 -20.93
N ASP A 217 4.22 4.27 -21.91
CA ASP A 217 3.61 5.05 -22.99
C ASP A 217 2.60 6.09 -22.49
N ALA A 218 1.74 5.72 -21.52
CA ALA A 218 0.75 6.62 -20.95
C ALA A 218 1.37 7.88 -20.33
N TYR A 219 2.52 7.74 -19.66
CA TYR A 219 3.17 8.84 -18.96
C TYR A 219 4.18 9.61 -19.82
N LEU A 220 4.95 8.92 -20.68
CA LEU A 220 5.97 9.57 -21.51
C LEU A 220 5.42 10.12 -22.83
N THR A 221 4.58 9.35 -23.52
CA THR A 221 4.05 9.71 -24.84
C THR A 221 2.75 10.50 -24.69
N ARG A 222 1.74 9.90 -24.03
CA ARG A 222 0.38 10.46 -23.94
C ARG A 222 0.23 11.51 -22.84
N LYS A 223 1.11 11.47 -21.83
CA LYS A 223 1.21 12.46 -20.75
C LYS A 223 -0.11 12.68 -19.99
N VAL A 224 -0.82 11.57 -19.72
CA VAL A 224 -2.17 11.58 -19.12
C VAL A 224 -2.27 12.33 -17.78
N HIS A 225 -1.17 12.39 -17.02
CA HIS A 225 -1.11 12.99 -15.70
C HIS A 225 -0.89 14.52 -15.71
N LEU A 226 -0.33 15.08 -16.78
CA LEU A 226 0.13 16.49 -16.78
C LEU A 226 -0.95 17.53 -16.47
N PRO A 227 -2.21 17.42 -16.97
CA PRO A 227 -3.25 18.39 -16.64
C PRO A 227 -3.64 18.41 -15.15
N TYR A 228 -3.26 17.36 -14.40
CA TYR A 228 -3.67 17.11 -13.03
C TYR A 228 -2.48 17.10 -12.05
N ALA A 229 -1.29 17.42 -12.54
CA ALA A 229 -0.08 17.45 -11.73
C ALA A 229 -0.19 18.56 -10.67
N HIS A 230 0.19 18.22 -9.44
CA HIS A 230 0.36 19.19 -8.36
C HIS A 230 1.84 19.58 -8.23
N PRO A 231 2.17 20.73 -7.63
CA PRO A 231 3.55 21.13 -7.41
C PRO A 231 4.31 20.07 -6.60
N ASP A 232 5.49 19.69 -7.09
CA ASP A 232 6.31 18.70 -6.41
C ASP A 232 6.94 19.30 -5.13
N PRO A 233 6.94 18.57 -4.00
CA PRO A 233 7.63 19.03 -2.80
C PRO A 233 9.15 19.13 -2.96
N ASP A 234 9.76 18.46 -3.94
CA ASP A 234 11.15 18.65 -4.32
C ASP A 234 11.26 19.45 -5.63
N PRO A 235 11.63 20.74 -5.58
CA PRO A 235 11.71 21.59 -6.76
C PRO A 235 12.85 21.20 -7.72
N ASN A 236 13.80 20.37 -7.28
CA ASN A 236 14.97 19.97 -8.06
C ASN A 236 14.89 18.50 -8.50
N ILE A 237 13.70 17.88 -8.44
CA ILE A 237 13.54 16.47 -8.76
C ILE A 237 13.96 16.17 -10.20
N ASP A 238 14.76 15.13 -10.37
CA ASP A 238 15.13 14.61 -11.69
C ASP A 238 13.90 14.07 -12.44
N ALA A 239 13.85 14.30 -13.74
CA ALA A 239 12.68 13.96 -14.57
C ALA A 239 12.40 12.45 -14.62
N TRP A 240 13.43 11.60 -14.65
CA TRP A 240 13.26 10.15 -14.63
C TRP A 240 12.74 9.66 -13.29
N LYS A 241 13.26 10.22 -12.19
CA LYS A 241 12.74 9.95 -10.85
C LYS A 241 11.29 10.38 -10.69
N LYS A 242 10.95 11.55 -11.24
CA LYS A 242 9.59 12.10 -11.18
C LYS A 242 8.60 11.19 -11.90
N VAL A 243 8.83 10.90 -13.17
CA VAL A 243 7.91 10.05 -13.96
C VAL A 243 7.81 8.63 -13.38
N TYR A 244 8.90 8.07 -12.87
CA TYR A 244 8.88 6.78 -12.20
C TYR A 244 8.01 6.80 -10.94
N GLY A 245 8.19 7.81 -10.07
CA GLY A 245 7.36 7.97 -8.89
C GLY A 245 5.87 8.13 -9.23
N ASP A 246 5.56 8.90 -10.28
CA ASP A 246 4.18 9.10 -10.75
C ASP A 246 3.58 7.79 -11.26
N ILE A 247 4.29 7.03 -12.11
CA ILE A 247 3.83 5.71 -12.61
C ILE A 247 3.59 4.74 -11.47
N ILE A 248 4.54 4.62 -10.53
CA ILE A 248 4.43 3.63 -9.46
C ILE A 248 3.37 4.03 -8.44
N SER A 249 3.30 5.29 -8.00
CA SER A 249 2.28 5.72 -7.04
C SER A 249 0.88 5.66 -7.62
N ASP A 250 0.68 6.11 -8.86
CA ASP A 250 -0.62 6.02 -9.50
C ASP A 250 -1.01 4.57 -9.73
N GLY A 251 -0.08 3.73 -10.18
CA GLY A 251 -0.36 2.33 -10.46
C GLY A 251 -0.47 1.44 -9.23
N GLN A 252 0.22 1.70 -8.12
CA GLN A 252 0.13 0.89 -6.89
C GLN A 252 -1.01 1.36 -5.99
N VAL A 253 -1.30 2.66 -6.00
CA VAL A 253 -2.21 3.27 -5.03
C VAL A 253 -3.40 3.88 -5.73
N ARG A 254 -3.17 4.94 -6.52
CA ARG A 254 -4.20 5.91 -6.85
C ARG A 254 -5.25 5.39 -7.83
N ALA A 255 -4.82 4.78 -8.93
CA ALA A 255 -5.68 4.22 -9.97
C ALA A 255 -6.40 2.94 -9.52
N PRO A 256 -5.71 1.96 -8.88
CA PRO A 256 -6.34 0.71 -8.43
C PRO A 256 -7.54 0.93 -7.53
N TYR A 257 -7.44 1.86 -6.57
CA TYR A 257 -8.54 2.06 -5.65
C TYR A 257 -9.69 2.78 -6.34
N ARG A 258 -9.43 3.73 -7.24
CA ARG A 258 -10.49 4.41 -8.01
C ARG A 258 -11.23 3.43 -8.91
N LEU A 259 -10.52 2.50 -9.54
CA LEU A 259 -11.13 1.39 -10.28
C LEU A 259 -12.02 0.53 -9.38
N LEU A 260 -11.57 0.19 -8.16
CA LEU A 260 -12.41 -0.50 -7.16
C LEU A 260 -13.67 0.32 -6.83
N ILE A 261 -13.55 1.62 -6.57
CA ILE A 261 -14.71 2.48 -6.25
C ILE A 261 -15.69 2.51 -7.43
N ASP A 262 -15.19 2.64 -8.65
CA ASP A 262 -16.01 2.68 -9.85
C ASP A 262 -16.75 1.35 -10.09
N GLN A 263 -16.11 0.21 -9.81
CA GLN A 263 -16.80 -1.09 -9.83
C GLN A 263 -17.89 -1.20 -8.75
N LEU A 264 -17.64 -0.73 -7.53
CA LEU A 264 -18.66 -0.71 -6.46
C LEU A 264 -19.84 0.18 -6.88
N ARG A 265 -19.57 1.35 -7.48
CA ARG A 265 -20.58 2.25 -8.03
C ARG A 265 -21.43 1.56 -9.09
N HIS A 266 -20.81 0.89 -10.07
CA HIS A 266 -21.52 0.18 -11.14
C HIS A 266 -22.31 -1.04 -10.65
N ALA A 267 -21.91 -1.63 -9.52
CA ALA A 267 -22.65 -2.71 -8.86
C ALA A 267 -23.82 -2.23 -7.99
N ASN A 268 -24.14 -0.93 -7.99
CA ASN A 268 -25.19 -0.30 -7.17
C ASN A 268 -24.94 -0.40 -5.65
N VAL A 269 -23.68 -0.48 -5.23
CA VAL A 269 -23.34 -0.31 -3.80
C VAL A 269 -23.68 1.13 -3.40
N PRO A 270 -24.42 1.35 -2.30
CA PRO A 270 -24.70 2.69 -1.79
C PRO A 270 -23.42 3.46 -1.47
N LEU A 271 -23.34 4.71 -1.92
CA LEU A 271 -22.23 5.61 -1.60
C LEU A 271 -22.01 5.75 -0.08
N SER A 272 -23.08 5.65 0.72
CA SER A 272 -23.02 5.69 2.18
C SER A 272 -22.16 4.58 2.81
N ARG A 273 -21.77 3.54 2.06
CA ARG A 273 -20.88 2.47 2.50
C ARG A 273 -19.45 2.61 1.98
N VAL A 274 -19.14 3.68 1.24
CA VAL A 274 -17.83 3.90 0.63
C VAL A 274 -17.27 5.26 1.07
N HIS A 275 -16.32 5.20 2.00
CA HIS A 275 -15.76 6.37 2.68
C HIS A 275 -14.35 6.64 2.17
N ARG A 276 -14.21 7.66 1.31
CA ARG A 276 -12.94 8.02 0.66
C ARG A 276 -12.19 9.14 1.38
N TYR A 277 -10.88 9.04 1.50
CA TYR A 277 -10.09 10.11 2.13
C TYR A 277 -8.81 10.48 1.38
N LEU A 278 -8.32 11.69 1.64
CA LEU A 278 -6.99 12.18 1.27
C LEU A 278 -6.33 12.83 2.50
N ILE A 279 -5.08 12.49 2.79
CA ILE A 279 -4.32 13.18 3.84
C ILE A 279 -3.24 14.04 3.19
N SER A 280 -3.39 15.36 3.32
CA SER A 280 -2.41 16.38 2.92
C SER A 280 -1.70 17.03 4.11
N TYR A 281 -1.97 16.54 5.31
CA TYR A 281 -1.42 17.07 6.55
C TYR A 281 -0.16 16.34 6.97
N ARG A 282 0.87 17.11 7.32
CA ARG A 282 2.14 16.62 7.83
C ARG A 282 2.41 17.24 9.20
N PRO A 283 2.30 16.48 10.29
CA PRO A 283 2.69 16.95 11.61
C PRO A 283 4.18 17.35 11.64
N SER A 284 4.52 18.47 12.26
CA SER A 284 5.88 19.02 12.30
C SER A 284 6.91 18.08 12.94
N PHE A 285 6.49 17.18 13.83
CA PHE A 285 7.41 16.19 14.40
C PHE A 285 7.99 15.24 13.34
N MET A 286 7.36 15.10 12.18
CA MET A 286 7.87 14.31 11.06
C MET A 286 9.16 14.89 10.47
N ASP A 287 9.40 16.20 10.61
CA ASP A 287 10.58 16.86 10.06
C ASP A 287 11.88 16.45 10.79
N ARG A 288 11.76 15.76 11.94
CA ARG A 288 12.88 15.17 12.67
C ARG A 288 13.38 13.87 12.04
N VAL A 289 12.55 13.19 11.24
CA VAL A 289 12.82 11.84 10.72
C VAL A 289 12.71 11.75 9.19
N ALA A 290 12.11 12.75 8.55
CA ALA A 290 11.98 12.81 7.10
C ALA A 290 12.12 14.25 6.60
N PRO A 291 12.87 14.51 5.52
CA PRO A 291 13.01 15.86 4.98
C PRO A 291 11.69 16.38 4.39
N ALA A 292 11.52 17.70 4.42
CA ALA A 292 10.33 18.38 3.89
C ALA A 292 10.12 18.15 2.38
N THR A 293 11.18 17.84 1.64
CA THR A 293 11.14 17.50 0.20
C THR A 293 10.36 16.21 -0.10
N LEU A 294 10.02 15.41 0.92
CA LEU A 294 9.13 14.26 0.78
C LEU A 294 7.66 14.60 0.97
N GLY A 295 7.31 15.84 1.37
CA GLY A 295 5.93 16.25 1.58
C GLY A 295 5.16 15.28 2.50
N VAL A 296 3.95 14.90 2.09
CA VAL A 296 3.14 13.83 2.71
C VAL A 296 3.30 12.56 1.89
N GLY A 297 4.48 11.93 2.02
CA GLY A 297 4.84 10.70 1.34
C GLY A 297 4.11 9.46 1.84
N HIS A 298 4.19 8.38 1.07
CA HIS A 298 3.60 7.09 1.41
C HIS A 298 3.89 6.69 2.87
N ALA A 299 2.85 6.22 3.58
CA ALA A 299 2.87 5.86 5.00
C ALA A 299 3.08 7.02 6.00
N PHE A 300 3.14 8.29 5.58
CA PHE A 300 3.27 9.43 6.50
C PHE A 300 1.95 9.79 7.21
N ASP A 301 0.86 9.15 6.85
CA ASP A 301 -0.41 9.17 7.56
C ASP A 301 -0.45 8.22 8.78
N LYS A 302 0.47 7.25 8.87
CA LYS A 302 0.52 6.29 9.99
C LYS A 302 0.59 6.94 11.37
N PRO A 303 1.37 8.00 11.62
CA PRO A 303 1.36 8.68 12.90
C PRO A 303 -0.01 9.26 13.28
N ILE A 304 -0.82 9.65 12.30
CA ILE A 304 -2.18 10.15 12.50
C ILE A 304 -3.09 8.98 12.84
N TRP A 305 -3.06 7.90 12.05
CA TRP A 305 -3.86 6.69 12.30
C TRP A 305 -3.54 6.00 13.62
N ASN A 306 -2.28 6.04 14.05
CA ASN A 306 -1.82 5.46 15.31
C ASN A 306 -1.90 6.42 16.50
N ILE A 307 -2.42 7.63 16.29
CA ILE A 307 -2.51 8.70 17.30
C ILE A 307 -1.19 8.89 18.07
N SER A 308 -0.07 9.00 17.34
CA SER A 308 1.28 8.95 17.91
C SER A 308 1.71 10.23 18.64
N ILE A 309 0.90 10.68 19.61
CA ILE A 309 1.09 11.89 20.43
C ILE A 309 2.41 11.86 21.25
N MET A 310 2.99 10.68 21.45
CA MET A 310 4.27 10.53 22.16
C MET A 310 5.46 11.13 21.40
N HIS A 311 5.33 11.42 20.10
CA HIS A 311 6.36 12.14 19.33
C HIS A 311 6.36 13.65 19.58
N GLY A 312 5.41 14.16 20.37
CA GLY A 312 5.30 15.56 20.76
C GLY A 312 4.77 16.44 19.63
N PRO A 313 3.52 16.24 19.17
CA PRO A 313 2.82 17.21 18.35
C PRO A 313 2.58 18.51 19.13
N THR A 314 2.36 19.61 18.41
CA THR A 314 1.78 20.82 18.99
C THR A 314 0.32 20.61 19.42
N GLU A 315 -0.23 21.52 20.22
CA GLU A 315 -1.64 21.42 20.65
C GLU A 315 -2.62 21.40 19.45
N GLU A 316 -2.36 22.23 18.43
CA GLU A 316 -3.20 22.26 17.22
C GLU A 316 -3.02 21.00 16.35
N GLU A 317 -1.80 20.44 16.28
CA GLU A 317 -1.56 19.15 15.62
C GLU A 317 -2.30 18.02 16.32
N GLU A 318 -2.20 17.93 17.64
CA GLU A 318 -2.91 16.91 18.41
C GLU A 318 -4.43 17.03 18.22
N LYS A 319 -4.95 18.26 18.23
CA LYS A 319 -6.37 18.53 17.97
C LYS A 319 -6.78 18.08 16.56
N ALA A 320 -6.01 18.38 15.52
CA ALA A 320 -6.26 17.91 14.15
C ALA A 320 -6.23 16.38 14.06
N MET A 321 -5.21 15.74 14.65
CA MET A 321 -5.10 14.27 14.71
C MET A 321 -6.30 13.63 15.43
N ARG A 322 -6.74 14.20 16.55
CA ARG A 322 -7.91 13.73 17.30
C ARG A 322 -9.22 13.94 16.55
N ALA A 323 -9.34 15.04 15.82
CA ALA A 323 -10.50 15.30 14.97
C ALA A 323 -10.57 14.26 13.84
N TRP A 324 -9.44 13.98 13.18
CA TRP A 324 -9.38 12.99 12.10
C TRP A 324 -9.69 11.57 12.57
N ILE A 325 -9.09 11.14 13.68
CA ILE A 325 -9.29 9.77 14.20
C ILE A 325 -10.71 9.54 14.72
N ALA A 326 -11.50 10.59 14.93
CA ALA A 326 -12.89 10.46 15.38
C ALA A 326 -13.72 9.65 14.38
N ASP A 327 -13.53 9.88 13.07
CA ASP A 327 -14.22 9.11 12.02
C ASP A 327 -13.78 7.65 12.01
N LEU A 328 -12.47 7.36 12.19
CA LEU A 328 -12.00 5.97 12.29
C LEU A 328 -12.57 5.28 13.52
N ARG A 329 -12.62 5.98 14.66
CA ARG A 329 -13.21 5.46 15.90
C ARG A 329 -14.69 5.15 15.68
N GLU A 330 -15.44 6.02 15.02
CA GLU A 330 -16.85 5.79 14.72
C GLU A 330 -17.00 4.60 13.78
N PHE A 331 -16.27 4.61 12.66
CA PHE A 331 -16.20 3.53 11.69
C PHE A 331 -15.96 2.19 12.36
N VAL A 332 -14.92 2.02 13.19
CA VAL A 332 -14.61 0.72 13.82
C VAL A 332 -15.68 0.27 14.83
N ASN A 333 -16.29 1.21 15.56
CA ASN A 333 -17.24 0.83 16.62
C ASN A 333 -18.63 0.49 16.08
N ARG A 334 -19.08 1.19 15.04
CA ARG A 334 -20.47 1.09 14.58
C ARG A 334 -20.67 1.37 13.09
N GLY A 335 -19.63 1.55 12.30
CA GLY A 335 -19.74 2.00 10.91
C GLY A 335 -20.05 3.49 10.80
N LEU A 336 -19.99 4.01 9.58
CA LEU A 336 -20.24 5.43 9.29
C LEU A 336 -21.54 5.64 8.52
N SER A 337 -22.14 4.60 7.96
CA SER A 337 -23.42 4.69 7.27
C SER A 337 -24.60 4.81 8.26
N GLU A 338 -25.71 5.40 7.81
CA GLU A 338 -26.95 5.41 8.60
C GLU A 338 -27.46 3.98 8.87
N GLU A 339 -27.22 3.04 7.95
CA GLU A 339 -27.61 1.63 8.08
C GLU A 339 -26.94 0.95 9.28
N THR A 340 -25.73 1.38 9.64
CA THR A 340 -24.96 0.87 10.77
C THR A 340 -25.10 1.76 12.02
N GLY A 341 -25.87 2.85 11.94
CA GLY A 341 -26.10 3.79 13.03
C GLY A 341 -25.00 4.84 13.19
N GLY A 342 -24.17 5.03 12.15
CA GLY A 342 -23.22 6.12 12.02
C GLY A 342 -23.89 7.45 11.64
N LYS A 343 -23.17 8.55 11.85
CA LYS A 343 -23.64 9.92 11.58
C LYS A 343 -23.45 10.37 10.12
N GLY A 344 -22.99 9.50 9.24
CA GLY A 344 -22.59 9.83 7.88
C GLY A 344 -21.16 10.37 7.80
N TYR A 345 -20.54 10.18 6.64
CA TYR A 345 -19.15 10.58 6.40
C TYR A 345 -19.00 11.95 5.71
N GLY A 346 -20.08 12.49 5.15
CA GLY A 346 -20.16 13.85 4.60
C GLY A 346 -19.96 13.98 3.09
N THR A 347 -19.40 12.97 2.42
CA THR A 347 -19.35 12.90 0.95
C THR A 347 -20.73 12.65 0.37
N LYS A 348 -21.04 13.30 -0.75
CA LYS A 348 -22.34 13.24 -1.45
C LYS A 348 -22.22 12.72 -2.87
N GLU A 349 -21.05 12.86 -3.48
CA GLU A 349 -20.75 12.36 -4.83
C GLU A 349 -19.60 11.35 -4.81
N TRP A 350 -19.58 10.43 -5.78
CA TRP A 350 -18.52 9.42 -5.92
C TRP A 350 -17.13 10.03 -6.15
N GLU A 351 -17.10 11.21 -6.76
CA GLU A 351 -15.90 11.99 -7.06
C GLU A 351 -15.47 12.87 -5.88
N GLU A 352 -15.97 12.64 -4.68
CA GLU A 352 -15.56 13.38 -3.48
C GLU A 352 -14.74 12.50 -2.53
N TYR A 353 -13.85 13.14 -1.79
CA TYR A 353 -13.18 12.56 -0.64
C TYR A 353 -13.13 13.57 0.51
N LYS A 354 -13.02 13.05 1.74
CA LYS A 354 -12.72 13.86 2.91
C LYS A 354 -11.21 14.11 3.00
N VAL A 355 -10.81 15.35 3.21
CA VAL A 355 -9.41 15.78 3.22
C VAL A 355 -9.01 16.23 4.61
N LEU A 356 -7.89 15.73 5.12
CA LEU A 356 -7.14 16.42 6.16
C LEU A 356 -6.17 17.37 5.47
N ALA A 357 -6.54 18.65 5.40
CA ALA A 357 -5.83 19.67 4.65
C ALA A 357 -4.50 20.04 5.32
N GLU A 358 -3.65 20.74 4.56
CA GLU A 358 -2.33 21.21 4.97
C GLU A 358 -2.35 22.04 6.26
N ASP A 359 -3.44 22.78 6.49
CA ASP A 359 -3.65 23.63 7.67
C ASP A 359 -4.31 22.90 8.84
N GLY A 360 -4.51 21.57 8.73
CA GLY A 360 -5.15 20.73 9.74
C GLY A 360 -6.67 20.78 9.74
N LYS A 361 -7.31 21.50 8.81
CA LYS A 361 -8.76 21.49 8.65
C LYS A 361 -9.24 20.21 7.96
N ILE A 362 -10.46 19.80 8.30
CA ILE A 362 -11.14 18.67 7.69
C ILE A 362 -12.26 19.20 6.82
N GLU A 363 -12.24 18.85 5.54
CA GLU A 363 -13.26 19.28 4.57
C GLU A 363 -13.49 18.23 3.48
N VAL A 364 -14.59 18.37 2.74
CA VAL A 364 -14.86 17.53 1.56
C VAL A 364 -14.39 18.27 0.33
N ARG A 365 -13.61 17.59 -0.52
CA ARG A 365 -13.15 18.14 -1.81
C ARG A 365 -13.50 17.20 -2.95
N LYS A 366 -13.63 17.76 -4.14
CA LYS A 366 -13.74 17.00 -5.38
C LYS A 366 -12.37 16.43 -5.79
N ASP A 367 -12.36 15.17 -6.20
CA ASP A 367 -11.21 14.46 -6.73
C ASP A 367 -10.93 14.90 -8.17
N ALA A 368 -10.06 15.90 -8.31
CA ALA A 368 -9.64 16.39 -9.61
C ALA A 368 -8.92 15.32 -10.46
N LYS A 369 -8.35 14.28 -9.81
CA LYS A 369 -7.58 13.23 -10.46
C LYS A 369 -8.44 12.04 -10.91
N TRP A 370 -9.74 12.04 -10.60
CA TRP A 370 -10.66 10.91 -10.82
C TRP A 370 -10.60 10.36 -12.25
N ALA A 371 -10.84 11.21 -13.25
CA ALA A 371 -11.00 10.78 -14.64
C ALA A 371 -9.73 10.13 -15.22
N TYR A 372 -8.57 10.76 -15.04
CA TYR A 372 -7.33 10.22 -15.60
C TYR A 372 -6.87 8.97 -14.84
N LEU A 373 -7.12 8.88 -13.54
CA LEU A 373 -6.75 7.69 -12.77
C LEU A 373 -7.66 6.50 -13.05
N LEU A 374 -8.91 6.72 -13.46
CA LEU A 374 -9.71 5.65 -14.05
C LEU A 374 -9.11 5.19 -15.38
N GLU A 375 -8.67 6.10 -16.24
CA GLU A 375 -7.98 5.73 -17.49
C GLU A 375 -6.71 4.90 -17.21
N VAL A 376 -5.90 5.30 -16.23
CA VAL A 376 -4.73 4.52 -15.78
C VAL A 376 -5.16 3.16 -15.23
N GLY A 377 -6.24 3.11 -14.45
CA GLY A 377 -6.79 1.85 -13.93
C GLY A 377 -7.18 0.88 -15.05
N GLU A 378 -7.84 1.36 -16.10
CA GLU A 378 -8.22 0.55 -17.26
C GLU A 378 -7.00 0.04 -18.05
N ILE A 379 -5.95 0.86 -18.17
CA ILE A 379 -4.68 0.44 -18.78
C ILE A 379 -4.06 -0.74 -18.01
N MET A 380 -4.20 -0.73 -16.68
CA MET A 380 -3.67 -1.77 -15.79
C MET A 380 -4.58 -3.00 -15.67
N ALA A 381 -5.87 -2.85 -15.97
CA ALA A 381 -6.85 -3.92 -15.85
C ALA A 381 -6.88 -4.91 -17.03
N VAL A 382 -5.92 -4.81 -17.95
CA VAL A 382 -5.81 -5.61 -19.18
C VAL A 382 -5.33 -7.04 -18.98
#